data_AF-A0A0N8GFH9-F1
#
_entry.id   AF-A0A0N8GFH9-F1
#
_cell.length_a   1.000
_cell.length_b   1.000
_cell.length_c   1.000
_cell.angle_alpha   90.00
_cell.angle_beta   90.00
_cell.angle_gamma   90.00
#
_symmetry.space_group_name_H-M   'P 1'
#
loop_
_entity.id
_entity.type
_entity.pdbx_description
1 polymer ?
#
loop_
_entity_poly.entity_id
_entity_poly.type
_entity_poly.pdbx_seq_one_letter_code
_entity_poly.pdbx_strand_id
1 'polypeptide(L)'
;MDSRFGQAIVPAYVHPCEQALPPRSLVVVKLEDGALLAALRAMLKAVDRSVYPSHGFHSDYSMIWVVDLEGLLRIGLEEDDHDRFSVAIPRSRAVRGRPKRGHPALVAGEAARIGGELLYDVSASEPKWVLSNRSGRYGLVEDRSERHLRNVAEILAVCGVEVEIDFRSSGGA
;
A
#
# COMPACT_ATOMS: atom_id res chain seq x y z
N MET A 1 23.31 -6.89 3.05
CA MET A 1 22.08 -6.19 2.63
C MET A 1 20.99 -6.51 3.61
N ASP A 2 20.19 -5.52 4.01
CA ASP A 2 19.12 -5.70 4.99
C ASP A 2 18.06 -6.69 4.46
N SER A 3 17.91 -7.83 5.13
CA SER A 3 16.93 -8.87 4.83
C SER A 3 15.59 -8.64 5.55
N ARG A 4 15.45 -7.54 6.30
CA ARG A 4 14.26 -7.22 7.09
C ARG A 4 12.96 -7.28 6.28
N PHE A 5 12.98 -6.86 5.02
CA PHE A 5 11.80 -6.84 4.16
C PHE A 5 11.83 -7.88 3.03
N GLY A 6 12.76 -8.84 3.09
CA GLY A 6 13.03 -9.79 2.02
C GLY A 6 13.95 -9.23 0.92
N GLN A 7 14.31 -10.10 -0.03
CA GLN A 7 15.13 -9.70 -1.17
C GLN A 7 14.36 -8.77 -2.10
N ALA A 8 15.04 -7.83 -2.75
CA ALA A 8 14.41 -7.02 -3.78
C ALA A 8 14.10 -7.86 -5.02
N ILE A 9 12.92 -7.68 -5.60
CA ILE A 9 12.50 -8.37 -6.82
C ILE A 9 12.04 -7.38 -7.88
N VAL A 10 12.45 -7.65 -9.12
CA VAL A 10 11.97 -6.93 -10.30
C VAL A 10 10.59 -7.49 -10.66
N PRO A 11 9.56 -6.66 -10.88
CA PRO A 11 8.26 -7.15 -11.31
C PRO A 11 8.35 -7.81 -12.69
N ALA A 12 7.68 -8.95 -12.89
CA ALA A 12 7.68 -9.65 -14.18
C ALA A 12 7.05 -8.83 -15.32
N TYR A 13 6.17 -7.89 -14.99
CA TYR A 13 5.55 -6.96 -15.93
C TYR A 13 5.30 -5.62 -15.26
N VAL A 14 5.56 -4.55 -16.01
CA VAL A 14 5.24 -3.17 -15.65
C VAL A 14 4.50 -2.54 -16.82
N HIS A 15 3.32 -1.99 -16.56
CA HIS A 15 2.59 -1.28 -17.61
C HIS A 15 3.28 0.08 -17.89
N PRO A 16 3.36 0.58 -19.13
CA PRO A 16 4.01 1.87 -19.44
C PRO A 16 3.54 3.05 -18.58
N CYS A 17 2.24 3.11 -18.23
CA CYS A 17 1.71 4.17 -17.35
C CYS A 17 2.26 4.11 -15.91
N GLU A 18 2.75 2.96 -15.45
CA GLU A 18 3.38 2.79 -14.14
C GLU A 18 4.84 3.28 -14.12
N GLN A 19 5.45 3.50 -15.29
CA GLN A 19 6.78 4.08 -15.42
C GLN A 19 6.74 5.58 -15.73
N ALA A 20 5.66 6.05 -16.34
CA ALA A 20 5.56 7.42 -16.83
C ALA A 20 5.58 8.47 -15.71
N LEU A 21 4.71 8.30 -14.70
CA LEU A 21 4.58 9.23 -13.57
C LEU A 21 4.21 8.48 -12.29
N PRO A 22 4.73 8.91 -11.12
CA PRO A 22 4.28 8.38 -9.85
C PRO A 22 2.80 8.73 -9.60
N PRO A 23 2.09 7.95 -8.76
CA PRO A 23 0.77 8.33 -8.28
C PRO A 23 0.82 9.70 -7.59
N ARG A 24 -0.21 10.52 -7.76
CA ARG A 24 -0.30 11.85 -7.10
C ARG A 24 -0.37 11.72 -5.58
N SER A 25 -0.95 10.62 -5.11
CA SER A 25 -1.06 10.25 -3.70
C SER A 25 0.20 9.63 -3.11
N LEU A 26 1.29 9.48 -3.88
CA LEU A 26 2.51 8.84 -3.40
C LEU A 26 3.13 9.63 -2.24
N VAL A 27 3.37 8.91 -1.15
CA VAL A 27 4.09 9.37 0.03
C VAL A 27 5.23 8.39 0.31
N VAL A 28 6.43 8.92 0.58
CA VAL A 28 7.58 8.15 1.05
C VAL A 28 7.73 8.39 2.56
N VAL A 29 7.52 7.37 3.36
CA VAL A 29 7.59 7.44 4.83
C VAL A 29 9.04 7.52 5.27
N LYS A 30 9.44 8.68 5.79
CA LYS A 30 10.75 8.93 6.40
C LYS A 30 10.57 9.06 7.91
N LEU A 31 11.20 8.18 8.68
CA LEU A 31 10.99 8.13 10.14
C LEU A 31 11.58 9.36 10.86
N GLU A 32 12.51 10.06 10.22
CA GLU A 32 13.07 11.32 10.67
C GLU A 32 12.17 12.54 10.40
N ASP A 33 11.16 12.42 9.52
CA ASP A 33 10.25 13.51 9.18
C ASP A 33 9.04 13.52 10.13
N GLY A 34 9.21 14.18 11.28
CA GLY A 34 8.17 14.26 12.31
C GLY A 34 6.86 14.91 11.83
N ALA A 35 6.92 15.84 10.87
CA ALA A 35 5.73 16.52 10.35
C ALA A 35 4.92 15.56 9.45
N LEU A 36 5.60 14.81 8.59
CA LEU A 36 4.97 13.77 7.78
C LEU A 36 4.34 12.68 8.65
N LEU A 37 5.07 12.20 9.67
CA LEU A 37 4.55 11.17 10.59
C LEU A 37 3.30 11.66 11.33
N ALA A 38 3.28 12.93 11.76
CA ALA A 38 2.11 13.52 12.40
C ALA A 38 0.91 13.61 11.44
N ALA A 39 1.13 14.00 10.18
CA ALA A 39 0.09 14.07 9.17
C ALA A 39 -0.48 12.69 8.81
N LEU A 40 0.38 11.68 8.63
CA LEU A 40 -0.02 10.30 8.40
C LEU A 40 -0.82 9.75 9.58
N ARG A 41 -0.36 9.98 10.82
CA ARG A 41 -1.09 9.61 12.03
C ARG A 41 -2.48 10.24 12.07
N ALA A 42 -2.57 11.55 11.79
CA ALA A 42 -3.85 12.25 11.80
C ALA A 42 -4.80 11.68 10.76
N MET A 43 -4.32 11.44 9.53
CA MET A 43 -5.11 10.84 8.46
C MET A 43 -5.61 9.44 8.83
N LEU A 44 -4.73 8.56 9.34
CA LEU A 44 -5.09 7.18 9.66
C LEU A 44 -5.93 7.05 10.94
N LYS A 45 -5.93 8.06 11.82
CA LYS A 45 -6.80 8.13 13.02
C LYS A 45 -8.10 8.89 12.78
N ALA A 46 -8.25 9.61 11.68
CA ALA A 46 -9.43 10.41 11.36
C ALA A 46 -10.60 9.54 10.87
N VAL A 47 -10.85 8.42 11.55
CA VAL A 47 -11.83 7.42 11.16
C VAL A 47 -12.93 7.32 12.22
N ASP A 48 -14.14 7.68 11.84
CA ASP A 48 -15.35 7.62 12.66
C ASP A 48 -16.42 6.78 11.95
N ARG A 49 -16.70 5.59 12.50
CA ARG A 49 -17.67 4.66 11.92
C ARG A 49 -19.10 5.21 11.81
N SER A 50 -19.43 6.28 12.54
CA SER A 50 -20.74 6.93 12.47
C SER A 50 -20.87 7.89 11.29
N VAL A 51 -19.75 8.26 10.66
CA VAL A 51 -19.69 9.25 9.57
C VAL A 51 -18.99 8.65 8.37
N TYR A 52 -19.76 8.22 7.37
CA TYR A 52 -19.23 7.54 6.17
C TYR A 52 -18.05 8.29 5.50
N PRO A 53 -18.09 9.62 5.27
CA PRO A 53 -16.96 10.35 4.70
C PRO A 53 -15.62 10.19 5.44
N SER A 54 -15.64 9.87 6.74
CA SER A 54 -14.43 9.69 7.53
C SER A 54 -13.77 8.32 7.32
N HIS A 55 -14.52 7.29 6.93
CA HIS A 55 -14.00 5.94 6.78
C HIS A 55 -14.07 5.41 5.34
N GLY A 56 -15.01 5.90 4.53
CA GLY A 56 -15.25 5.45 3.15
C GLY A 56 -14.02 5.60 2.28
N PHE A 57 -13.21 6.64 2.50
CA PHE A 57 -11.93 6.79 1.81
C PHE A 57 -10.95 5.64 2.13
N HIS A 58 -10.93 5.18 3.38
CA HIS A 58 -10.01 4.13 3.85
C HIS A 58 -10.53 2.70 3.64
N SER A 59 -11.85 2.52 3.53
CA SER A 59 -12.48 1.22 3.28
C SER A 59 -12.71 0.93 1.79
N ASP A 60 -13.01 1.97 1.00
CA ASP A 60 -13.53 1.78 -0.35
C ASP A 60 -12.50 2.07 -1.44
N TYR A 61 -11.32 2.62 -1.11
CA TYR A 61 -10.23 2.85 -2.06
C TYR A 61 -9.03 1.94 -1.75
N SER A 62 -8.34 1.50 -2.79
CA SER A 62 -7.15 0.67 -2.66
C SER A 62 -5.94 1.51 -2.25
N MET A 63 -5.63 1.57 -0.95
CA MET A 63 -4.33 2.08 -0.50
C MET A 63 -3.30 0.97 -0.67
N ILE A 64 -2.39 1.18 -1.62
CA ILE A 64 -1.31 0.27 -1.97
C ILE A 64 0.00 0.75 -1.35
N TRP A 65 0.89 -0.19 -1.02
CA TRP A 65 2.18 0.13 -0.44
C TRP A 65 3.27 -0.82 -0.93
N VAL A 66 4.51 -0.33 -0.93
CA VAL A 66 5.72 -1.13 -1.18
C VAL A 66 6.86 -0.67 -0.28
N VAL A 67 7.77 -1.57 0.06
CA VAL A 67 9.09 -1.22 0.57
C VAL A 67 10.07 -1.23 -0.59
N ASP A 68 10.71 -0.11 -0.87
CA ASP A 68 11.64 0.03 -1.99
C ASP A 68 13.01 -0.63 -1.73
N LEU A 69 13.93 -0.47 -2.69
CA LEU A 69 15.29 -1.01 -2.61
C LEU A 69 16.05 -0.51 -1.37
N GLU A 70 15.81 0.72 -0.97
CA GLU A 70 16.47 1.40 0.15
C GLU A 70 15.84 1.02 1.50
N GLY A 71 14.72 0.30 1.49
CA GLY A 71 14.00 -0.08 2.70
C GLY A 71 12.99 0.96 3.16
N LEU A 72 12.68 1.96 2.32
CA LEU A 72 11.69 2.98 2.63
C LEU A 72 10.28 2.50 2.27
N LEU A 73 9.35 2.72 3.20
CA LEU A 73 7.93 2.44 2.97
C LEU A 73 7.33 3.54 2.09
N ARG A 74 6.78 3.14 0.95
CA ARG A 74 6.05 3.99 0.02
C ARG A 74 4.58 3.61 0.03
N ILE A 75 3.71 4.59 0.17
CA ILE A 75 2.25 4.40 0.26
C ILE A 75 1.60 5.32 -0.76
N GLY A 76 0.54 4.85 -1.40
CA GLY A 76 -0.31 5.66 -2.27
C GLY A 76 -1.66 4.99 -2.49
N LEU A 77 -2.50 5.61 -3.30
CA LEU A 77 -3.73 5.01 -3.81
C LEU A 77 -3.45 4.37 -5.16
N GLU A 78 -4.18 3.30 -5.49
CA GLU A 78 -4.28 2.87 -6.88
C GLU A 78 -5.03 3.94 -7.68
N GLU A 79 -4.40 4.44 -8.74
CA GLU A 79 -4.91 5.55 -9.56
C GLU A 79 -5.10 5.13 -11.02
N ASP A 80 -6.14 5.63 -11.67
CA ASP A 80 -6.31 5.52 -13.12
C ASP A 80 -5.60 6.70 -13.80
N ASP A 81 -5.00 6.43 -14.96
CA ASP A 81 -4.44 7.47 -15.82
C ASP A 81 -5.55 8.08 -16.67
N HIS A 82 -6.04 9.26 -16.27
CA HIS A 82 -6.97 10.05 -17.06
C HIS A 82 -6.21 11.24 -17.66
N ASP A 83 -6.42 11.51 -18.96
CA ASP A 83 -5.74 12.53 -19.80
C ASP A 83 -5.42 13.89 -19.16
N ARG A 84 -6.06 14.27 -18.03
CA ARG A 84 -5.79 15.51 -17.28
C ARG A 84 -5.77 15.38 -15.75
N PHE A 85 -6.18 14.23 -15.18
CA PHE A 85 -6.29 14.05 -13.73
C PHE A 85 -6.06 12.59 -13.34
N SER A 86 -5.17 12.33 -12.38
CA SER A 86 -5.14 11.02 -11.72
C SER A 86 -6.30 10.90 -10.74
N VAL A 87 -7.07 9.82 -10.84
CA VAL A 87 -8.25 9.57 -10.01
C VAL A 87 -8.04 8.28 -9.23
N ALA A 88 -8.22 8.33 -7.91
CA ALA A 88 -8.19 7.15 -7.07
C ALA A 88 -9.33 6.19 -7.43
N ILE A 89 -9.02 4.90 -7.53
CA ILE A 89 -9.99 3.89 -7.98
C ILE A 89 -10.64 3.23 -6.76
N PRO A 90 -11.98 3.22 -6.66
CA PRO A 90 -12.67 2.43 -5.64
C PRO A 90 -12.43 0.93 -5.85
N ARG A 91 -12.23 0.17 -4.76
CA ARG A 91 -12.02 -1.28 -4.76
C ARG A 91 -13.10 -2.05 -5.51
N SER A 92 -14.35 -1.59 -5.41
CA SER A 92 -15.53 -2.21 -6.04
C SER A 92 -15.63 -1.92 -7.55
N ARG A 93 -14.89 -0.93 -8.05
CA ARG A 93 -14.85 -0.57 -9.47
C ARG A 93 -13.55 -1.06 -10.09
N ALA A 94 -13.55 -2.33 -10.51
CA ALA A 94 -12.63 -2.74 -11.57
C ALA A 94 -13.05 -2.05 -12.87
N VAL A 95 -12.50 -0.86 -13.14
CA VAL A 95 -12.70 -0.17 -14.42
C VAL A 95 -11.98 -1.00 -15.49
N ARG A 96 -12.73 -1.85 -16.20
CA ARG A 96 -12.18 -2.68 -17.27
C ARG A 96 -11.74 -1.78 -18.44
N GLY A 97 -10.55 -2.06 -18.97
CA GLY A 97 -10.05 -1.42 -20.19
C GLY A 97 -9.26 -0.13 -20.00
N ARG A 98 -8.93 0.26 -18.75
CA ARG A 98 -8.05 1.41 -18.49
C ARG A 98 -6.76 0.98 -17.79
N PRO A 99 -5.61 1.52 -18.21
CA PRO A 99 -4.36 1.31 -17.49
C PRO A 99 -4.40 1.92 -16.08
N LYS A 100 -4.00 1.12 -15.10
CA LYS A 100 -3.92 1.51 -13.69
C LYS A 100 -2.48 1.74 -13.27
N ARG A 101 -2.26 2.73 -12.41
CA ARG A 101 -1.03 2.90 -11.65
C ARG A 101 -1.12 2.08 -10.37
N GLY A 102 -0.63 0.84 -10.43
CA GLY A 102 -0.58 -0.06 -9.28
C GLY A 102 0.76 0.02 -8.54
N HIS A 103 1.09 -1.04 -7.81
CA HIS A 103 2.29 -1.10 -6.96
C HIS A 103 3.61 -0.68 -7.64
N PRO A 104 3.92 -1.09 -8.88
CA PRO A 104 5.14 -0.65 -9.56
C PRO A 104 5.23 0.86 -9.73
N ALA A 105 4.11 1.57 -9.85
CA ALA A 105 4.11 3.02 -9.98
C ALA A 105 4.69 3.74 -8.75
N LEU A 106 4.64 3.10 -7.57
CA LEU A 106 5.25 3.64 -6.34
C LEU A 106 6.78 3.66 -6.40
N VAL A 107 7.38 2.84 -7.27
CA VAL A 107 8.82 2.68 -7.46
C VAL A 107 9.24 2.88 -8.92
N ALA A 108 8.43 3.56 -9.73
CA ALA A 108 8.70 3.80 -11.15
C ALA A 108 9.02 2.53 -11.97
N GLY A 109 8.44 1.38 -11.60
CA GLY A 109 8.70 0.09 -12.24
C GLY A 109 9.95 -0.65 -11.76
N GLU A 110 10.71 -0.07 -10.84
CA GLU A 110 11.92 -0.67 -10.29
C GLU A 110 11.62 -1.83 -9.35
N ALA A 111 12.69 -2.54 -8.99
CA ALA A 111 12.60 -3.60 -7.99
C ALA A 111 12.15 -3.07 -6.62
N ALA A 112 11.37 -3.90 -5.91
CA ALA A 112 10.93 -3.62 -4.55
C ALA A 112 11.03 -4.88 -3.69
N ARG A 113 11.07 -4.69 -2.37
CA ARG A 113 11.25 -5.79 -1.41
C ARG A 113 9.94 -6.50 -1.16
N ILE A 114 8.95 -5.81 -0.60
CA ILE A 114 7.63 -6.37 -0.32
C ILE A 114 6.56 -5.32 -0.61
N GLY A 115 5.35 -5.74 -0.95
CA GLY A 115 4.24 -4.83 -1.14
C GLY A 115 2.89 -5.48 -0.88
N GLY A 116 1.86 -4.64 -0.78
CA GLY A 116 0.49 -5.08 -0.61
C GLY A 116 -0.47 -3.93 -0.34
N GLU A 117 -1.51 -4.19 0.44
CA GLU A 117 -2.60 -3.25 0.68
C GLU A 117 -2.72 -2.88 2.17
N LEU A 118 -3.16 -1.66 2.43
CA LEU A 118 -3.59 -1.18 3.75
C LEU A 118 -5.07 -0.81 3.66
N LEU A 119 -5.91 -1.38 4.49
CA LEU A 119 -7.37 -1.21 4.44
C LEU A 119 -7.91 -0.89 5.83
N TYR A 120 -8.91 -0.02 5.92
CA TYR A 120 -9.75 0.04 7.11
C TYR A 120 -10.95 -0.88 6.96
N ASP A 121 -10.95 -2.01 7.68
CA ASP A 121 -12.05 -2.97 7.67
C ASP A 121 -13.16 -2.49 8.59
N VAL A 122 -14.21 -1.92 7.98
CA VAL A 122 -15.42 -1.46 8.67
C VAL A 122 -16.43 -2.57 8.93
N SER A 123 -16.24 -3.74 8.32
CA SER A 123 -17.16 -4.88 8.41
C SER A 123 -16.89 -5.78 9.62
N ALA A 124 -15.69 -5.69 10.20
CA ALA A 124 -15.33 -6.37 11.44
C ALA A 124 -16.19 -5.88 12.63
N SER A 125 -16.39 -6.75 13.63
CA SER A 125 -17.09 -6.40 14.88
C SER A 125 -16.46 -5.19 15.58
N GLU A 126 -15.13 -5.12 15.51
CA GLU A 126 -14.32 -3.97 15.89
C GLU A 126 -13.56 -3.48 14.64
N PRO A 127 -13.93 -2.31 14.08
CA PRO A 127 -13.26 -1.76 12.92
C PRO A 127 -11.78 -1.54 13.16
N LYS A 128 -10.95 -1.95 12.20
CA LYS A 128 -9.50 -1.95 12.36
C LYS A 128 -8.77 -1.79 11.05
N TRP A 129 -7.54 -1.32 11.14
CA TRP A 129 -6.62 -1.33 10.02
C TRP A 129 -6.10 -2.75 9.77
N VAL A 130 -6.10 -3.17 8.51
CA VAL A 130 -5.62 -4.46 8.04
C VAL A 130 -4.47 -4.21 7.06
N LEU A 131 -3.30 -4.75 7.39
CA LEU A 131 -2.12 -4.73 6.55
C LEU A 131 -1.94 -6.10 5.91
N SER A 132 -1.93 -6.16 4.57
CA SER A 132 -1.78 -7.40 3.82
C SER A 132 -0.62 -7.32 2.84
N ASN A 133 -0.04 -8.47 2.45
CA ASN A 133 0.93 -8.57 1.36
C ASN A 133 0.26 -8.88 0.01
N ARG A 134 -0.97 -8.39 -0.22
CA ARG A 134 -1.76 -8.64 -1.43
C ARG A 134 -1.27 -7.85 -2.65
N SER A 135 0.01 -8.00 -2.98
CA SER A 135 0.59 -7.55 -4.24
C SER A 135 1.04 -8.77 -5.03
N GLY A 136 0.40 -9.02 -6.18
CA GLY A 136 0.86 -10.09 -7.09
C GLY A 136 2.28 -9.90 -7.62
N ARG A 137 2.83 -8.68 -7.54
CA ARG A 137 4.14 -8.32 -8.07
C ARG A 137 5.24 -8.27 -7.02
N TYR A 138 4.91 -7.94 -5.77
CA TYR A 138 5.91 -7.76 -4.70
C TYR A 138 5.61 -8.55 -3.41
N GLY A 139 4.38 -9.02 -3.23
CA GLY A 139 3.90 -9.58 -1.97
C GLY A 139 3.61 -11.08 -2.00
N LEU A 140 3.13 -11.62 -3.12
CA LEU A 140 2.74 -13.03 -3.28
C LEU A 140 3.84 -13.87 -3.96
N VAL A 141 5.10 -13.59 -3.64
CA VAL A 141 6.26 -14.34 -4.14
C VAL A 141 6.84 -15.24 -3.05
N GLU A 142 7.50 -16.32 -3.44
CA GLU A 142 7.92 -17.42 -2.54
C GLU A 142 8.84 -16.97 -1.40
N ASP A 143 9.69 -15.96 -1.61
CA ASP A 143 10.61 -15.40 -0.59
C ASP A 143 9.91 -14.44 0.41
N ARG A 144 8.57 -14.36 0.42
CA ARG A 144 7.84 -13.54 1.39
C ARG A 144 7.44 -14.36 2.60
N SER A 145 7.65 -13.76 3.76
CA SER A 145 7.29 -14.34 5.05
C SER A 145 6.44 -13.36 5.83
N GLU A 146 5.64 -13.89 6.74
CA GLU A 146 4.85 -13.09 7.67
C GLU A 146 5.75 -12.14 8.48
N ARG A 147 6.98 -12.56 8.81
CA ARG A 147 7.97 -11.71 9.49
C ARG A 147 8.29 -10.44 8.68
N HIS A 148 8.44 -10.55 7.35
CA HIS A 148 8.68 -9.38 6.51
C HIS A 148 7.51 -8.40 6.58
N LEU A 149 6.27 -8.90 6.62
CA LEU A 149 5.07 -8.08 6.75
C LEU A 149 4.95 -7.44 8.14
N ARG A 150 5.29 -8.17 9.21
CA ARG A 150 5.35 -7.64 10.59
C ARG A 150 6.36 -6.49 10.71
N ASN A 151 7.50 -6.59 10.04
CA ASN A 151 8.46 -5.48 10.01
C ASN A 151 7.89 -4.21 9.35
N VAL A 152 6.97 -4.34 8.39
CA VAL A 152 6.24 -3.19 7.83
C VAL A 152 5.23 -2.64 8.85
N ALA A 153 4.54 -3.51 9.58
CA ALA A 153 3.65 -3.11 10.66
C ALA A 153 4.35 -2.31 11.76
N GLU A 154 5.61 -2.64 12.08
CA GLU A 154 6.42 -1.86 13.02
C GLU A 154 6.64 -0.41 12.55
N ILE A 155 6.80 -0.17 11.25
CA ILE A 155 6.90 1.19 10.68
C ILE A 155 5.58 1.95 10.92
N LEU A 156 4.44 1.31 10.65
CA LEU A 156 3.12 1.90 10.86
C LEU A 156 2.81 2.14 12.35
N ALA A 157 3.30 1.29 13.24
CA ALA A 157 3.19 1.47 14.68
C ALA A 157 3.90 2.74 15.15
N VAL A 158 5.06 3.10 14.57
CA VAL A 158 5.74 4.39 14.83
C VAL A 158 4.86 5.57 14.35
N CYS A 159 4.14 5.40 13.25
CA CYS A 159 3.11 6.35 12.82
C CYS A 159 1.89 6.39 13.76
N GLY A 160 1.82 5.53 14.79
CA GLY A 160 0.75 5.50 15.78
C GLY A 160 -0.50 4.76 15.31
N VAL A 161 -0.34 3.80 14.41
CA VAL A 161 -1.42 2.98 13.85
C VAL A 161 -1.11 1.52 14.13
N GLU A 162 -2.01 0.88 14.85
CA GLU A 162 -1.99 -0.57 15.04
C GLU A 162 -2.73 -1.23 13.88
N VAL A 163 -2.14 -2.30 13.34
CA VAL A 163 -2.69 -3.02 12.19
C VAL A 163 -2.79 -4.50 12.49
N GLU A 164 -3.88 -5.12 12.02
CA GLU A 164 -4.02 -6.57 11.91
C GLU A 164 -3.24 -7.06 10.69
N ILE A 165 -2.52 -8.18 10.82
CA ILE A 165 -1.74 -8.76 9.73
C ILE A 165 -2.58 -9.80 8.98
N ASP A 166 -2.79 -9.60 7.67
CA ASP A 166 -3.36 -10.60 6.75
C ASP A 166 -2.27 -11.07 5.77
N PHE A 167 -1.44 -12.00 6.23
CA PHE A 167 -0.38 -12.58 5.40
C PHE A 167 -0.91 -13.71 4.50
N ARG A 168 -0.47 -13.72 3.24
CA ARG A 168 -0.80 -14.72 2.22
C ARG A 168 0.48 -15.31 1.62
N SER A 169 0.64 -16.63 1.67
CA SER A 169 1.74 -17.31 0.98
C SER A 169 1.45 -17.46 -0.53
N SER A 170 2.49 -17.55 -1.34
CA SER A 170 2.36 -17.93 -2.75
C SER A 170 1.73 -19.33 -2.83
N GLY A 171 0.48 -19.44 -3.29
CA GLY A 171 -0.24 -20.71 -3.44
C GLY A 171 -1.52 -20.86 -2.60
N GLY A 172 -1.87 -19.89 -1.76
CA GLY A 172 -3.17 -19.86 -1.07
C GLY A 172 -4.23 -19.11 -1.88
N ALA A 173 -4.90 -19.82 -2.79
CA ALA A 173 -6.17 -19.37 -3.40
C ALA A 173 -7.34 -19.78 -2.50
#